data_AF-A0A4Q7EC66-F1
#
_entry.id   AF-A0A4Q7EC66-F1
#
_cell.length_a   1.000
_cell.length_b   1.000
_cell.length_c   1.000
_cell.angle_alpha   90.00
_cell.angle_beta   90.00
_cell.angle_gamma   90.00
#
_symmetry.space_group_name_H-M   'P 1'
#
loop_
_entity.id
_entity.type
_entity.pdbx_description
1 polymer ?
#
loop_
_entity_poly.entity_id
_entity_poly.type
_entity_poly.pdbx_seq_one_letter_code
_entity_poly.pdbx_strand_id
1 'polypeptide(L)'
;MSNTFATRLKQLRINLGYSQVGFSELLDIPTASYRKYEKDVREPTLSVISKFFLHPVTKDNALWLLTGEHSLQNAASQARTEPPMTYHSDMEQSLIGSIASSLEFIAHMKWFTPGSQAGYQDYGHIILRDLKPLLQQGAVTSEHENKRRA
;
A
#
# COMPACT_ATOMS: atom_id res chain seq x y z
N MET A 1 10.12 3.19 -15.71
CA MET A 1 8.91 3.93 -15.28
C MET A 1 9.33 5.33 -14.88
N SER A 2 8.67 6.38 -15.37
CA SER A 2 8.98 7.77 -14.98
C SER A 2 8.44 8.08 -13.58
N ASN A 3 9.28 8.66 -12.72
CA ASN A 3 8.93 9.06 -11.35
C ASN A 3 8.46 10.53 -11.32
N THR A 4 7.36 10.82 -12.02
CA THR A 4 6.76 12.17 -12.05
C THR A 4 5.70 12.32 -10.96
N PHE A 5 5.33 13.57 -10.66
CA PHE A 5 4.22 13.87 -9.76
C PHE A 5 2.92 13.15 -10.18
N ALA A 6 2.59 13.15 -11.48
CA ALA A 6 1.40 12.48 -12.02
C ALA A 6 1.41 10.97 -11.74
N THR A 7 2.57 10.31 -11.94
CA THR A 7 2.72 8.87 -11.66
C THR A 7 2.57 8.58 -10.16
N ARG A 8 3.19 9.39 -9.30
CA ARG A 8 3.08 9.25 -7.83
C ARG A 8 1.67 9.51 -7.32
N LEU A 9 0.98 10.50 -7.88
CA LEU A 9 -0.41 10.79 -7.55
C LEU A 9 -1.32 9.59 -7.84
N LYS A 10 -1.14 8.98 -9.02
CA LYS A 10 -1.86 7.77 -9.41
C LYS A 10 -1.55 6.59 -8.48
N GLN A 11 -0.29 6.41 -8.13
CA GLN A 11 0.15 5.36 -7.20
C GLN A 11 -0.46 5.55 -5.81
N LEU A 12 -0.41 6.77 -5.26
CA LEU A 12 -1.01 7.10 -3.96
C LEU A 12 -2.48 6.68 -3.92
N ARG A 13 -3.25 7.09 -4.94
CA ARG A 13 -4.67 6.74 -5.02
C ARG A 13 -4.92 5.24 -5.05
N ILE A 14 -4.15 4.51 -5.87
CA ILE A 14 -4.30 3.05 -6.02
C ILE A 14 -3.95 2.35 -4.71
N ASN A 15 -2.87 2.75 -4.04
CA ASN A 15 -2.45 2.17 -2.77
C ASN A 15 -3.48 2.40 -1.66
N LEU A 16 -4.21 3.50 -1.72
CA LEU A 16 -5.30 3.80 -0.80
C LEU A 16 -6.65 3.16 -1.21
N GLY A 17 -6.69 2.41 -2.32
CA GLY A 17 -7.88 1.68 -2.75
C GLY A 17 -9.00 2.52 -3.37
N TYR A 18 -8.73 3.78 -3.74
CA TYR A 18 -9.77 4.67 -4.26
C TYR A 18 -9.88 4.67 -5.79
N SER A 19 -11.11 4.83 -6.30
CA SER A 19 -11.37 5.22 -7.69
C SER A 19 -10.96 6.69 -7.91
N GLN A 20 -10.76 7.11 -9.16
CA GLN A 20 -10.46 8.53 -9.47
C GLN A 20 -11.57 9.46 -8.99
N VAL A 21 -12.83 9.01 -9.05
CA VAL A 21 -13.99 9.79 -8.58
C VAL A 21 -13.94 9.92 -7.06
N GLY A 22 -13.88 8.78 -6.35
CA GLY A 22 -13.91 8.78 -4.89
C GLY A 22 -12.72 9.51 -4.27
N PHE A 23 -11.53 9.42 -4.86
CA PHE A 23 -10.36 10.15 -4.36
C PHE A 23 -10.45 11.66 -4.63
N SER A 24 -11.05 12.04 -5.76
CA SER A 24 -11.28 13.46 -6.06
C SER A 24 -12.32 14.07 -5.12
N GLU A 25 -13.37 13.33 -4.76
CA GLU A 25 -14.37 13.74 -3.77
C GLU A 25 -13.77 13.85 -2.37
N LEU A 26 -12.96 12.86 -1.95
CA LEU A 26 -12.26 12.85 -0.65
C LEU A 26 -11.47 14.15 -0.42
N LEU A 27 -10.79 14.62 -1.46
CA LEU A 27 -9.93 15.80 -1.40
C LEU A 27 -10.64 17.08 -1.85
N ASP A 28 -11.94 17.04 -2.13
CA ASP A 28 -12.70 18.17 -2.65
C ASP A 28 -12.05 18.78 -3.92
N ILE A 29 -11.60 17.93 -4.83
CA ILE A 29 -11.02 18.31 -6.12
C ILE A 29 -12.01 17.95 -7.22
N PRO A 30 -12.33 18.85 -8.17
CA PRO A 30 -13.17 18.50 -9.31
C PRO A 30 -12.58 17.31 -10.08
N THR A 31 -13.36 16.25 -10.26
CA THR A 31 -12.91 14.98 -10.86
C THR A 31 -12.25 15.18 -12.23
N ALA A 32 -12.79 16.10 -13.06
CA ALA A 32 -12.21 16.42 -14.37
C ALA A 32 -10.80 17.01 -14.26
N SER A 33 -10.55 17.85 -13.25
CA SER A 33 -9.22 18.40 -12.96
C SER A 33 -8.29 17.31 -12.43
N TYR A 34 -8.76 16.50 -11.48
CA TYR A 34 -8.00 15.38 -10.91
C TYR A 34 -7.49 14.42 -12.01
N ARG A 35 -8.37 14.05 -12.96
CA ARG A 35 -8.01 13.19 -14.10
C ARG A 35 -6.92 13.79 -14.98
N LYS A 36 -6.87 15.13 -15.13
CA LYS A 36 -5.83 15.81 -15.90
C LYS A 36 -4.49 15.80 -15.15
N TYR A 37 -4.52 15.88 -13.81
CA TYR A 37 -3.33 15.80 -12.97
C TYR A 37 -2.67 14.42 -13.08
N GLU A 38 -3.44 13.32 -12.98
CA GLU A 38 -2.88 11.96 -13.13
C GLU A 38 -2.35 11.65 -14.55
N LYS A 39 -2.83 12.37 -15.55
CA LYS A 39 -2.39 12.21 -16.95
C LYS A 39 -1.25 13.13 -17.33
N ASP A 40 -0.74 13.94 -16.39
CA ASP A 40 0.30 14.94 -16.65
C ASP A 40 -0.11 15.98 -17.70
N VAL A 41 -1.42 16.17 -17.91
CA VAL A 41 -1.99 17.14 -18.87
C VAL A 41 -2.05 18.53 -18.25
N ARG A 42 -2.11 18.60 -16.92
CA ARG A 42 -2.20 19.83 -16.16
C ARG A 42 -1.47 19.65 -14.84
N GLU A 43 -0.74 20.67 -14.40
CA GLU A 43 -0.20 20.69 -13.04
C GLU A 43 -1.25 21.22 -12.04
N PRO A 44 -1.35 20.63 -10.83
CA PRO A 44 -2.19 21.17 -9.78
C PRO A 44 -1.63 22.50 -9.25
N THR A 45 -2.52 23.41 -8.88
CA THR A 45 -2.13 24.66 -8.20
C THR A 45 -1.67 24.35 -6.77
N LEU A 46 -0.91 25.27 -6.16
CA LEU A 46 -0.51 25.13 -4.76
C LEU A 46 -1.72 24.91 -3.82
N SER A 47 -2.83 25.60 -4.07
CA SER A 47 -4.08 25.41 -3.30
C SER A 47 -4.63 23.98 -3.36
N VAL A 48 -4.50 23.31 -4.51
CA VAL A 48 -4.88 21.90 -4.67
C VAL A 48 -3.86 21.00 -3.99
N ILE A 49 -2.57 21.29 -4.13
CA ILE A 49 -1.48 20.55 -3.48
C ILE A 49 -1.69 20.56 -1.96
N SER A 50 -2.00 21.71 -1.36
CA SER A 50 -2.25 21.83 0.08
C SER A 50 -3.33 20.89 0.60
N LYS A 51 -4.33 20.52 -0.22
CA LYS A 51 -5.38 19.57 0.20
C LYS A 51 -4.80 18.20 0.55
N PHE A 52 -3.75 17.75 -0.16
CA PHE A 52 -3.07 16.49 0.13
C PHE A 52 -2.30 16.52 1.46
N PHE A 53 -1.73 17.68 1.83
CA PHE A 53 -0.98 17.85 3.08
C PHE A 53 -1.88 17.97 4.31
N LEU A 54 -3.06 18.53 4.13
CA LEU A 54 -4.00 18.78 5.22
C LEU A 54 -4.93 17.59 5.49
N HIS A 55 -5.17 16.75 4.48
CA HIS A 55 -6.11 15.64 4.64
C HIS A 55 -5.48 14.47 5.41
N PRO A 56 -6.13 13.94 6.47
CA PRO A 56 -5.57 12.89 7.34
C PRO A 56 -5.11 11.62 6.61
N VAL A 57 -5.79 11.26 5.52
CA VAL A 57 -5.50 10.04 4.74
C VAL A 57 -4.24 10.19 3.88
N THR A 58 -3.89 11.42 3.48
CA THR A 58 -2.81 11.66 2.50
C THR A 58 -1.60 12.38 3.09
N LYS A 59 -1.73 13.03 4.26
CA LYS A 59 -0.68 13.85 4.87
C LYS A 59 0.66 13.13 5.00
N ASP A 60 0.65 11.85 5.36
CA ASP A 60 1.88 11.07 5.61
C ASP A 60 2.63 10.74 4.31
N ASN A 61 1.94 10.78 3.17
CA ASN A 61 2.49 10.54 1.85
C ASN A 61 2.84 11.84 1.11
N ALA A 62 2.59 13.00 1.70
CA ALA A 62 2.62 14.27 0.99
C ALA A 62 4.06 14.69 0.59
N LEU A 63 5.07 14.41 1.43
CA LEU A 63 6.47 14.63 1.07
C LEU A 63 6.88 13.78 -0.14
N TRP A 64 6.56 12.50 -0.10
CA TRP A 64 6.84 11.57 -1.19
C TRP A 64 6.12 11.96 -2.47
N LEU A 65 4.87 12.40 -2.39
CA LEU A 65 4.10 12.86 -3.54
C LEU A 65 4.82 13.99 -4.30
N LEU A 66 5.35 14.99 -3.58
CA LEU A 66 6.05 16.13 -4.19
C LEU A 66 7.47 15.80 -4.64
N THR A 67 8.25 15.12 -3.80
CA THR A 67 9.70 14.97 -4.00
C THR A 67 10.08 13.63 -4.63
N GLY A 68 9.28 12.59 -4.40
CA GLY A 68 9.62 11.20 -4.69
C GLY A 68 10.46 10.54 -3.61
N GLU A 69 10.82 11.26 -2.55
CA GLU A 69 11.59 10.75 -1.42
C GLU A 69 10.66 10.38 -0.27
N HIS A 70 10.89 9.22 0.33
CA HIS A 70 10.18 8.82 1.54
C HIS A 70 10.72 9.61 2.73
N SER A 71 9.83 10.11 3.60
CA SER A 71 10.26 10.76 4.85
C SER A 71 10.95 9.74 5.74
N LEU A 72 12.23 10.00 6.06
CA LEU A 72 13.04 9.18 6.98
C LEU A 72 12.48 9.16 8.42
N GLN A 73 11.49 10.00 8.73
CA GLN A 73 10.90 10.12 10.07
C GLN A 73 10.11 8.85 10.51
N ASN A 74 9.77 7.95 9.58
CA ASN A 74 9.19 6.65 9.93
C ASN A 74 10.21 5.62 10.42
N ALA A 75 11.51 5.81 10.19
CA ALA A 75 12.55 4.91 10.70
C ALA A 75 12.88 5.18 12.18
N ALA A 76 12.82 6.44 12.63
CA ALA A 76 13.15 6.82 14.01
C ALA A 76 11.99 6.58 15.01
N SER A 77 10.75 6.44 14.52
CA SER A 77 9.57 6.21 15.37
C SER A 77 9.30 4.73 15.69
N GLN A 78 10.14 3.81 15.21
CA GLN A 78 10.09 2.39 15.56
C GLN A 78 10.97 2.02 16.77
N ALA A 79 11.56 2.99 17.47
CA ALA A 79 11.99 2.77 18.86
C ALA A 79 10.78 2.82 19.82
N ARG A 80 9.67 2.17 19.45
CA ARG A 80 8.60 1.81 20.40
C ARG A 80 9.00 0.45 20.94
N THR A 81 9.33 0.40 22.22
CA THR A 81 9.44 -0.83 23.01
C THR A 81 8.33 -1.80 22.61
N GLU A 82 8.66 -2.81 21.81
CA GLU A 82 7.70 -3.84 21.42
C GLU A 82 7.38 -4.69 22.65
N PRO A 83 6.11 -4.75 23.10
CA PRO A 83 5.67 -5.84 23.95
C PRO A 83 5.74 -7.17 23.17
N PRO A 84 5.96 -8.31 23.85
CA PRO A 84 6.49 -9.52 23.24
C PRO A 84 5.47 -10.23 22.33
N MET A 85 5.86 -10.50 21.08
CA MET A 85 5.54 -11.70 20.26
C MET A 85 4.07 -12.19 20.11
N THR A 86 3.05 -11.41 20.45
CA THR A 86 1.64 -11.76 20.19
C THR A 86 1.07 -11.09 18.93
N TYR A 87 1.45 -9.84 18.67
CA TYR A 87 0.91 -9.05 17.56
C TYR A 87 1.14 -9.66 16.17
N HIS A 88 2.32 -10.27 15.96
CA HIS A 88 2.67 -10.87 14.67
C HIS A 88 1.79 -12.09 14.36
N SER A 89 1.39 -12.87 15.38
CA SER A 89 0.55 -14.05 15.20
C SER A 89 -0.89 -13.67 14.85
N ASP A 90 -1.42 -12.62 15.47
CA ASP A 90 -2.79 -12.15 15.21
C ASP A 90 -2.94 -11.59 13.80
N MET A 91 -1.93 -10.85 13.32
CA MET A 91 -1.89 -10.36 11.95
C MET A 91 -1.80 -11.49 10.93
N GLU A 92 -0.93 -12.49 11.16
CA GLU A 92 -0.81 -13.65 10.28
C GLU A 92 -2.16 -14.39 10.17
N GLN A 93 -2.84 -14.61 11.30
CA GLN A 93 -4.15 -15.26 11.32
C GLN A 93 -5.23 -14.44 10.61
N SER A 94 -5.25 -13.12 10.80
CA SER A 94 -6.18 -12.23 10.10
C SER A 94 -5.97 -12.28 8.59
N LEU A 95 -4.71 -12.30 8.14
CA LEU A 95 -4.36 -12.40 6.73
C LEU A 95 -4.75 -13.75 6.13
N ILE A 96 -4.46 -14.85 6.82
CA ILE A 96 -4.87 -16.20 6.42
C ILE A 96 -6.39 -16.25 6.25
N GLY A 97 -7.15 -15.72 7.22
CA GLY A 97 -8.60 -15.63 7.16
C GLY A 97 -9.10 -14.83 5.95
N SER A 98 -8.50 -13.66 5.69
CA SER A 98 -8.86 -12.82 4.53
C SER A 98 -8.59 -13.53 3.19
N ILE A 99 -7.48 -14.26 3.08
CA ILE A 99 -7.15 -15.05 1.88
C ILE A 99 -8.15 -16.19 1.71
N ALA A 100 -8.46 -16.93 2.78
CA ALA A 100 -9.41 -18.03 2.75
C ALA A 100 -10.80 -17.57 2.27
N SER A 101 -11.34 -16.48 2.84
CA SER A 101 -12.63 -15.93 2.41
C SER A 101 -12.63 -15.45 0.96
N SER A 102 -11.52 -14.86 0.50
CA SER A 102 -11.38 -14.44 -0.90
C SER A 102 -11.36 -15.64 -1.86
N LEU A 103 -10.62 -16.69 -1.51
CA LEU A 103 -10.56 -17.92 -2.30
C LEU A 103 -11.90 -18.65 -2.35
N GLU A 104 -12.62 -18.68 -1.22
CA GLU A 104 -13.97 -19.23 -1.16
C GLU A 104 -14.94 -18.46 -2.07
N PHE A 105 -14.90 -17.12 -2.03
CA PHE A 105 -15.70 -16.30 -2.93
C PHE A 105 -15.38 -16.57 -4.41
N ILE A 106 -14.10 -16.66 -4.76
CA ILE A 106 -13.65 -16.92 -6.14
C ILE A 106 -14.04 -18.34 -6.60
N ALA A 107 -14.02 -19.32 -5.71
CA ALA A 107 -14.52 -20.67 -5.99
C ALA A 107 -16.04 -20.67 -6.23
N HIS A 108 -16.83 -19.91 -5.46
CA HIS A 108 -18.26 -19.71 -5.71
C HIS A 108 -18.54 -19.07 -7.08
N MET A 109 -17.65 -18.20 -7.54
CA MET A 109 -17.69 -17.62 -8.89
C MET A 109 -17.29 -18.62 -10.00
N LYS A 110 -16.97 -19.87 -9.65
CA LYS A 110 -16.53 -20.95 -10.55
C LYS A 110 -15.25 -20.66 -11.33
N TRP A 111 -14.35 -19.86 -10.76
CA TRP A 111 -13.06 -19.58 -11.40
C TRP A 111 -12.04 -20.72 -11.17
N PHE A 112 -12.22 -21.50 -10.11
CA PHE A 112 -11.53 -22.76 -9.88
C PHE A 112 -12.38 -23.65 -8.98
N THR A 113 -12.02 -24.93 -8.91
CA THR A 113 -12.60 -25.90 -7.97
C THR A 113 -11.54 -26.32 -6.97
N PRO A 114 -11.75 -26.14 -5.66
CA PRO A 114 -10.79 -26.59 -4.66
C PRO A 114 -10.64 -28.12 -4.71
N GLY A 115 -9.45 -28.61 -4.38
CA GLY A 115 -9.20 -30.04 -4.26
C GLY A 115 -9.92 -30.61 -3.04
N SER A 116 -10.39 -31.85 -3.08
CA SER A 116 -11.21 -32.40 -2.00
C SER A 116 -10.47 -32.65 -0.66
N GLN A 117 -9.15 -32.45 -0.63
CA GLN A 117 -8.31 -32.80 0.52
C GLN A 117 -7.83 -31.58 1.34
N ALA A 118 -8.08 -30.35 0.88
CA ALA A 118 -7.61 -29.13 1.54
C ALA A 118 -8.75 -28.12 1.69
N GLY A 119 -8.87 -27.52 2.88
CA GLY A 119 -9.78 -26.42 3.16
C GLY A 119 -9.20 -25.08 2.71
N TYR A 120 -10.04 -24.03 2.67
CA TYR A 120 -9.60 -22.70 2.24
C TYR A 120 -8.52 -22.08 3.15
N GLN A 121 -8.54 -22.44 4.44
CA GLN A 121 -7.51 -22.07 5.42
C GLN A 121 -6.11 -22.61 5.04
N ASP A 122 -6.04 -23.83 4.50
CA ASP A 122 -4.77 -24.45 4.11
C ASP A 122 -4.09 -23.67 2.98
N TYR A 123 -4.87 -23.15 2.03
CA TYR A 123 -4.35 -22.26 0.99
C TYR A 123 -3.81 -20.95 1.58
N GLY A 124 -4.48 -20.38 2.59
CA GLY A 124 -4.00 -19.18 3.28
C GLY A 124 -2.62 -19.41 3.94
N HIS A 125 -2.44 -20.54 4.60
CA HIS A 125 -1.15 -20.92 5.18
C HIS A 125 -0.05 -21.13 4.13
N ILE A 126 -0.35 -21.80 3.02
CA ILE A 126 0.62 -22.03 1.93
C ILE A 126 1.06 -20.71 1.32
N ILE A 127 0.11 -19.83 0.99
CA ILE A 127 0.40 -18.52 0.41
C ILE A 127 1.25 -17.68 1.37
N LEU A 128 0.92 -17.65 2.66
CA LEU A 128 1.71 -16.92 3.65
C LEU A 128 3.15 -17.46 3.77
N ARG A 129 3.32 -18.80 3.75
CA ARG A 129 4.64 -19.44 3.76
C ARG A 129 5.48 -19.00 2.55
N ASP A 130 4.89 -18.96 1.37
CA ASP A 130 5.58 -18.62 0.13
C ASP A 130 5.88 -17.11 0.03
N LEU A 131 5.06 -16.27 0.67
CA LEU A 131 5.27 -14.82 0.75
C LEU A 131 6.33 -14.40 1.78
N LYS A 132 6.46 -15.13 2.89
CA LYS A 132 7.45 -14.84 3.96
C LYS A 132 8.85 -14.49 3.47
N PRO A 133 9.50 -15.26 2.56
CA PRO A 133 10.84 -14.92 2.08
C PRO A 133 10.88 -13.58 1.31
N LEU A 134 9.82 -13.23 0.58
CA LEU A 134 9.75 -11.97 -0.17
C LEU A 134 9.59 -10.75 0.76
N LEU A 135 8.80 -10.91 1.83
CA LEU A 135 8.62 -9.88 2.85
C LEU A 135 9.93 -9.60 3.59
N GLN A 136 10.72 -10.65 3.85
CA GLN A 136 12.02 -10.54 4.52
C GLN A 136 13.12 -9.96 3.62
N GLN A 137 13.06 -10.18 2.31
CA GLN A 137 14.03 -9.61 1.36
C GLN A 137 13.99 -8.07 1.29
N GLY A 138 12.81 -7.46 1.50
CA GLY A 138 12.67 -6.00 1.56
C GLY A 138 13.34 -5.34 2.78
N ALA A 139 13.60 -6.11 3.84
CA ALA A 139 14.29 -5.63 5.05
C ALA A 139 15.82 -5.66 4.93
N VAL A 140 16.38 -6.49 4.02
CA VAL A 140 17.84 -6.67 3.88
C VAL A 140 18.43 -5.69 2.85
N THR A 141 17.65 -5.27 1.85
CA THR A 141 18.11 -4.28 0.86
C THR A 141 18.30 -2.89 1.45
N SER A 142 17.60 -2.54 2.53
CA SER A 142 17.79 -1.26 3.25
C SER A 142 19.07 -1.23 4.10
N GLU A 143 19.56 -2.37 4.60
CA GLU A 143 20.83 -2.43 5.35
C GLU A 143 22.07 -2.39 4.44
N HIS A 144 22.01 -3.02 3.27
CA HIS A 144 23.16 -3.07 2.35
C HIS A 144 23.48 -1.72 1.69
N GLU A 145 22.49 -0.83 1.55
CA GLU A 145 22.73 0.53 1.03
C GLU A 145 23.42 1.43 2.06
N ASN A 146 23.15 1.20 3.35
CA ASN A 146 23.73 1.99 4.44
C ASN A 146 25.21 1.63 4.70
N LYS A 147 25.60 0.37 4.44
CA LYS A 147 26.99 -0.10 4.63
C LYS A 147 27.95 0.30 3.49
N ARG A 148 27.45 0.82 2.37
CA ARG A 148 28.26 1.33 1.25
C ARG A 148 28.56 2.84 1.34
N ARG A 149 27.97 3.54 2.33
CA ARG A 149 28.16 4.98 2.57
C ARG A 149 28.90 5.31 3.87
N ALA A 150 29.43 4.29 4.55
CA ALA A 150 30.29 4.43 5.73
C ALA A 150 31.75 4.16 5.37
#